data_AF-R6ME26-F1
#
_entry.id   AF-R6ME26-F1
#
_cell.length_a   1.000
_cell.length_b   1.000
_cell.length_c   1.000
_cell.angle_alpha   90.00
_cell.angle_beta   90.00
_cell.angle_gamma   90.00
#
_symmetry.space_group_name_H-M   'P 1'
#
loop_
_entity.id
_entity.type
_entity.pdbx_description
1 polymer ?
#
loop_
_entity_poly.entity_id
_entity_poly.type
_entity_poly.pdbx_seq_one_letter_code
_entity_poly.pdbx_strand_id
1 'polypeptide(L)'
;MKLARTLLAVCLCLTAIAGFAQKGQNNPLFRFATKAEAQMLITDIDQYTNGWNQFDINVRMQTNEGRKSQLLTLAMSCVQNWSDADKKKVTNAFNGVIASIKKQKLTLHYPDEIVLIKTSMQEEGGADAYTRKNWIAINENVLNNAQETQLKSLVAHELFHILTRYDLNFKKAVYQTIGFTVLDREIIFPTDLMEKRISNPDISRYDSYAPFTVNGTTQNYTMVTYTDRPYEGGNLFDYMKTGLIPLNEHFVPVQESGKTIIVPVEQAEDFYEKIGKNTEYVVNPEEILADNFASLIMEKKGLPNPEVIDRIREVLKK
;
A
#
# COMPACT_ATOMS: atom_id res chain seq x y z
N MET A 1 49.48 9.07 -62.14
CA MET A 1 49.70 10.47 -61.73
C MET A 1 48.45 10.99 -61.04
N LYS A 2 48.64 11.58 -59.86
CA LYS A 2 47.69 12.36 -59.02
C LYS A 2 46.58 11.55 -58.33
N LEU A 3 46.78 11.13 -57.09
CA LEU A 3 46.66 11.88 -55.81
C LEU A 3 45.24 12.34 -55.48
N ALA A 4 44.76 11.76 -54.37
CA ALA A 4 44.06 12.39 -53.27
C ALA A 4 42.71 13.07 -53.55
N ARG A 5 41.67 12.57 -52.89
CA ARG A 5 41.01 13.30 -51.80
C ARG A 5 40.09 12.40 -50.98
N THR A 6 40.56 12.18 -49.77
CA THR A 6 39.85 11.76 -48.56
C THR A 6 38.59 12.60 -48.33
N LEU A 7 37.48 11.97 -48.01
CA LEU A 7 36.40 12.57 -47.22
C LEU A 7 35.79 11.47 -46.35
N LEU A 8 36.38 11.32 -45.16
CA LEU A 8 35.91 10.49 -44.08
C LEU A 8 34.71 11.22 -43.45
N ALA A 9 33.49 10.74 -43.70
CA ALA A 9 32.31 11.24 -43.03
C ALA A 9 32.26 10.66 -41.61
N VAL A 10 32.76 11.42 -40.64
CA VAL A 10 32.58 11.12 -39.22
C VAL A 10 31.17 11.56 -38.82
N CYS A 11 30.24 10.61 -38.74
CA CYS A 11 28.96 10.81 -38.08
C CYS A 11 29.18 10.89 -36.56
N LEU A 12 29.37 12.11 -36.06
CA LEU A 12 29.22 12.44 -34.65
C LEU A 12 27.73 12.32 -34.28
N CYS A 13 27.31 11.13 -33.84
CA CYS A 13 26.08 10.98 -33.08
C CYS A 13 26.27 11.64 -31.71
N LEU A 14 25.94 12.93 -31.63
CA LEU A 14 25.71 13.60 -30.36
C LEU A 14 24.48 12.97 -29.72
N THR A 15 24.71 12.02 -28.81
CA THR A 15 23.69 11.58 -27.85
C THR A 15 23.39 12.75 -26.93
N ALA A 16 22.38 13.54 -27.27
CA ALA A 16 21.73 14.42 -26.32
C ALA A 16 21.01 13.53 -25.29
N ILE A 17 21.74 13.16 -24.23
CA ILE A 17 21.11 12.70 -23.00
C ILE A 17 20.43 13.94 -22.44
N ALA A 18 19.17 14.14 -22.80
CA ALA A 18 18.29 15.00 -22.06
C ALA A 18 18.13 14.35 -20.67
N GLY A 19 19.01 14.73 -19.75
CA GLY A 19 18.75 14.56 -18.33
C GLY A 19 17.48 15.36 -18.05
N PHE A 20 16.33 14.67 -18.03
CA PHE A 20 15.17 15.20 -17.34
C PHE A 20 15.57 15.30 -15.88
N ALA A 21 16.07 16.46 -15.49
CA ALA A 21 16.05 16.86 -14.10
C ALA A 21 14.57 16.80 -13.69
N GLN A 22 14.24 15.77 -12.91
CA GLN A 22 12.91 15.60 -12.34
C GLN A 22 12.71 16.77 -11.40
N LYS A 23 12.07 17.83 -11.92
CA LYS A 23 11.79 19.04 -11.17
C LYS A 23 10.83 18.62 -10.07
N GLY A 24 11.33 18.49 -8.84
CA GLY A 24 10.52 18.05 -7.70
C GLY A 24 9.20 18.82 -7.66
N GLN A 25 8.08 18.12 -7.89
CA GLN A 25 6.78 18.73 -7.76
C GLN A 25 6.54 19.02 -6.28
N ASN A 26 6.27 20.29 -5.95
CA ASN A 26 6.02 20.69 -4.56
C ASN A 26 4.65 20.23 -4.03
N ASN A 27 3.75 19.75 -4.88
CA ASN A 27 2.45 19.17 -4.51
C ASN A 27 2.13 18.00 -5.46
N PRO A 28 1.43 16.95 -5.01
CA PRO A 28 0.93 15.93 -5.92
C PRO A 28 -0.13 16.54 -6.82
N LEU A 29 -0.04 16.27 -8.11
CA LEU A 29 -1.15 16.45 -9.03
C LEU A 29 -2.13 15.29 -8.84
N PHE A 30 -3.41 15.58 -8.66
CA PHE A 30 -4.45 14.55 -8.69
C PHE A 30 -5.53 14.90 -9.70
N ARG A 31 -6.18 13.88 -10.25
CA ARG A 31 -7.35 14.03 -11.11
C ARG A 31 -8.37 12.93 -10.87
N PHE A 32 -9.60 13.20 -11.29
CA PHE A 32 -10.70 12.25 -11.20
C PHE A 32 -10.77 11.43 -12.48
N ALA A 33 -10.71 10.11 -12.37
CA ALA A 33 -10.89 9.21 -13.51
C ALA A 33 -12.30 9.36 -14.10
N THR A 34 -12.42 9.17 -15.41
CA THR A 34 -13.73 8.87 -15.99
C THR A 34 -14.16 7.46 -15.60
N LYS A 35 -15.46 7.13 -15.67
CA LYS A 35 -15.92 5.77 -15.40
C LYS A 35 -15.25 4.74 -16.30
N ALA A 36 -15.10 5.03 -17.60
CA ALA A 36 -14.44 4.12 -18.54
C ALA A 36 -12.97 3.88 -18.18
N GLU A 37 -12.24 4.93 -17.83
CA GLU A 37 -10.85 4.83 -17.39
C GLU A 37 -10.73 4.03 -16.08
N ALA A 38 -11.56 4.34 -15.08
CA ALA A 38 -11.57 3.62 -13.81
C ALA A 38 -11.88 2.12 -14.00
N GLN A 39 -12.77 1.77 -14.93
CA GLN A 39 -13.03 0.37 -15.31
C GLN A 39 -11.80 -0.30 -15.91
N MET A 40 -11.01 0.40 -16.73
CA MET A 40 -9.75 -0.12 -17.26
C MET A 40 -8.71 -0.33 -16.14
N LEU A 41 -8.57 0.65 -15.23
CA LEU A 41 -7.60 0.59 -14.14
C LEU A 41 -7.91 -0.53 -13.14
N ILE A 42 -9.17 -0.68 -12.73
CA ILE A 42 -9.56 -1.66 -11.71
C ILE A 42 -9.43 -3.11 -12.23
N THR A 43 -9.64 -3.32 -13.53
CA THR A 43 -9.58 -4.64 -14.16
C THR A 43 -8.20 -5.03 -14.71
N ASP A 44 -7.19 -4.19 -14.47
CA ASP A 44 -5.85 -4.44 -14.96
C ASP A 44 -5.26 -5.76 -14.42
N ILE A 45 -4.47 -6.43 -15.24
CA ILE A 45 -3.79 -7.68 -14.88
C ILE A 45 -2.36 -7.33 -14.42
N ASP A 46 -2.18 -7.21 -13.11
CA ASP A 46 -0.92 -6.82 -12.49
C ASP A 46 -0.57 -7.73 -11.30
N GLN A 47 0.44 -7.35 -10.51
CA GLN A 47 0.88 -8.10 -9.35
C GLN A 47 -0.26 -8.39 -8.35
N TYR A 48 -1.17 -7.42 -8.13
CA TYR A 48 -2.27 -7.59 -7.19
C TYR A 48 -3.27 -8.63 -7.70
N THR A 49 -3.79 -8.46 -8.92
CA THR A 49 -4.81 -9.38 -9.46
C THR A 49 -4.24 -10.74 -9.83
N ASN A 50 -2.95 -10.84 -10.13
CA ASN A 50 -2.25 -12.13 -10.27
C ASN A 50 -1.99 -12.81 -8.93
N GLY A 51 -1.93 -12.06 -7.84
CA GLY A 51 -1.70 -12.56 -6.50
C GLY A 51 -2.93 -13.15 -5.80
N TRP A 52 -4.13 -13.01 -6.37
CA TRP A 52 -5.36 -13.58 -5.83
C TRP A 52 -5.33 -15.10 -5.83
N ASN A 53 -5.53 -15.69 -4.65
CA ASN A 53 -5.80 -17.13 -4.53
C ASN A 53 -7.31 -17.42 -4.61
N GLN A 54 -7.68 -18.69 -4.49
CA GLN A 54 -9.09 -19.09 -4.56
C GLN A 54 -9.91 -18.54 -3.39
N PHE A 55 -9.31 -18.40 -2.20
CA PHE A 55 -9.98 -17.81 -1.04
C PHE A 55 -10.31 -16.33 -1.29
N ASP A 56 -9.34 -15.53 -1.74
CA ASP A 56 -9.52 -14.11 -2.10
C ASP A 56 -10.69 -13.92 -3.06
N ILE A 57 -10.75 -14.77 -4.10
CA ILE A 57 -11.79 -14.73 -5.11
C ILE A 57 -13.14 -15.06 -4.48
N ASN A 58 -13.21 -16.16 -3.73
CA ASN A 58 -14.46 -16.65 -3.15
C ASN A 58 -15.05 -15.67 -2.15
N VAL A 59 -14.23 -15.12 -1.26
CA VAL A 59 -14.71 -14.24 -0.20
C VAL A 59 -15.17 -12.88 -0.74
N ARG A 60 -14.48 -12.31 -1.74
CA ARG A 60 -14.90 -11.04 -2.39
C ARG A 60 -16.13 -11.22 -3.26
N MET A 61 -16.27 -12.38 -3.91
CA MET A 61 -17.47 -12.72 -4.69
C MET A 61 -18.62 -13.23 -3.83
N GLN A 62 -18.39 -13.48 -2.55
CA GLN A 62 -19.29 -14.14 -1.62
C GLN A 62 -19.88 -15.47 -2.16
N THR A 63 -19.02 -16.33 -2.73
CA THR A 63 -19.39 -17.62 -3.33
C THR A 63 -18.25 -18.64 -3.25
N ASN A 64 -18.57 -19.93 -3.16
CA ASN A 64 -17.55 -21.00 -3.12
C ASN A 64 -16.99 -21.40 -4.49
N GLU A 65 -17.62 -20.95 -5.58
CA GLU A 65 -17.25 -21.33 -6.96
C GLU A 65 -16.74 -20.13 -7.78
N GLY A 66 -16.13 -19.16 -7.10
CA GLY A 66 -15.70 -17.91 -7.72
C GLY A 66 -14.58 -18.12 -8.73
N ARG A 67 -14.58 -17.29 -9.78
CA ARG A 67 -13.52 -17.25 -10.79
C ARG A 67 -12.94 -15.85 -10.91
N LYS A 68 -11.65 -15.75 -11.20
CA LYS A 68 -10.96 -14.46 -11.42
C LYS A 68 -11.69 -13.56 -12.41
N SER A 69 -12.19 -14.10 -13.52
CA SER A 69 -12.96 -13.33 -14.50
C SER A 69 -14.27 -12.76 -13.94
N GLN A 70 -14.92 -13.47 -13.02
CA GLN A 70 -16.13 -12.99 -12.34
C GLN A 70 -15.79 -11.88 -11.35
N LEU A 71 -14.69 -12.01 -10.59
CA LEU A 71 -14.25 -10.95 -9.68
C LEU A 71 -13.84 -9.68 -10.44
N LEU A 72 -13.16 -9.81 -11.58
CA LEU A 72 -12.87 -8.65 -12.45
C LEU A 72 -14.17 -8.01 -13.00
N THR A 73 -15.18 -8.83 -13.34
CA THR A 73 -16.48 -8.33 -13.78
C THR A 73 -17.21 -7.60 -12.65
N LEU A 74 -17.17 -8.14 -11.42
CA LEU A 74 -17.69 -7.49 -10.23
C LEU A 74 -17.00 -6.14 -10.01
N ALA A 75 -15.67 -6.11 -9.99
CA ALA A 75 -14.89 -4.87 -9.83
C ALA A 75 -15.25 -3.82 -10.88
N MET A 76 -15.38 -4.21 -12.16
CA MET A 76 -15.82 -3.32 -13.23
C MET A 76 -17.23 -2.73 -12.98
N SER A 77 -18.14 -3.53 -12.42
CA SER A 77 -19.51 -3.11 -12.11
C SER A 77 -19.60 -2.18 -10.90
N CYS A 78 -18.63 -2.26 -9.98
CA CYS A 78 -18.56 -1.43 -8.78
C CYS A 78 -18.15 0.03 -9.07
N VAL A 79 -17.54 0.30 -10.23
CA VAL A 79 -17.09 1.65 -10.60
C VAL A 79 -18.27 2.62 -10.78
N GLN A 80 -18.19 3.75 -10.07
CA GLN A 80 -19.20 4.80 -10.07
C GLN A 80 -18.73 6.05 -10.80
N ASN A 81 -19.70 6.89 -11.22
CA ASN A 81 -19.41 8.22 -11.75
C ASN A 81 -19.17 9.21 -10.60
N TRP A 82 -18.24 10.14 -10.82
CA TRP A 82 -18.04 11.28 -9.95
C TRP A 82 -19.12 12.35 -10.17
N SER A 83 -19.80 12.77 -9.09
CA SER A 83 -20.58 14.01 -9.09
C SER A 83 -19.69 15.22 -8.80
N ASP A 84 -20.13 16.43 -9.15
CA ASP A 84 -19.37 17.65 -8.82
C ASP A 84 -19.27 17.88 -7.30
N ALA A 85 -20.29 17.46 -6.54
CA ALA A 85 -20.26 17.50 -5.08
C ALA A 85 -19.18 16.57 -4.51
N ASP A 86 -19.08 15.35 -5.03
CA ASP A 86 -18.06 14.39 -4.62
C ASP A 86 -16.65 14.90 -4.96
N LYS A 87 -16.46 15.40 -6.19
CA LYS A 87 -15.18 15.99 -6.60
C LYS A 87 -14.77 17.12 -5.67
N LYS A 88 -15.71 17.98 -5.29
CA LYS A 88 -15.46 19.09 -4.36
C LYS A 88 -15.05 18.59 -2.97
N LYS A 89 -15.75 17.60 -2.41
CA LYS A 89 -15.41 16.99 -1.11
C LYS A 89 -14.00 16.43 -1.10
N VAL A 90 -13.66 15.61 -2.09
CA VAL A 90 -12.34 14.97 -2.19
C VAL A 90 -11.24 15.99 -2.48
N THR A 91 -11.50 16.97 -3.34
CA THR A 91 -10.58 18.09 -3.59
C THR A 91 -10.27 18.86 -2.30
N ASN A 92 -11.28 19.15 -1.48
CA ASN A 92 -11.09 19.82 -0.20
C ASN A 92 -10.26 18.98 0.78
N ALA A 93 -10.52 17.66 0.85
CA ALA A 93 -9.76 16.74 1.68
C ALA A 93 -8.27 16.69 1.28
N PHE A 94 -7.98 16.48 -0.02
CA PHE A 94 -6.61 16.51 -0.56
C PHE A 94 -5.91 17.84 -0.29
N ASN A 95 -6.56 18.97 -0.61
CA ASN A 95 -6.00 20.28 -0.34
C ASN A 95 -5.73 20.50 1.15
N GLY A 96 -6.60 19.97 2.02
CA GLY A 96 -6.43 19.98 3.46
C GLY A 96 -5.21 19.18 3.92
N VAL A 97 -4.96 18.01 3.32
CA VAL A 97 -3.74 17.21 3.57
C VAL A 97 -2.49 17.97 3.12
N ILE A 98 -2.49 18.51 1.91
CA ILE A 98 -1.35 19.29 1.38
C ILE A 98 -1.09 20.54 2.23
N ALA A 99 -2.13 21.23 2.69
CA ALA A 99 -2.00 22.36 3.60
C ALA A 99 -1.38 21.94 4.95
N SER A 100 -1.79 20.79 5.51
CA SER A 100 -1.19 20.22 6.72
C SER A 100 0.30 19.92 6.53
N ILE A 101 0.67 19.27 5.42
CA ILE A 101 2.07 18.94 5.07
C ILE A 101 2.91 20.21 5.00
N LYS A 102 2.44 21.25 4.29
CA LYS A 102 3.12 22.54 4.17
C LYS A 102 3.25 23.27 5.52
N LYS A 103 2.16 23.32 6.29
CA LYS A 103 2.16 23.95 7.62
C LYS A 103 3.19 23.31 8.54
N GLN A 104 3.29 21.99 8.50
CA GLN A 104 4.25 21.21 9.29
C GLN A 104 5.67 21.17 8.70
N LYS A 105 5.88 21.76 7.52
CA LYS A 105 7.15 21.79 6.78
C LYS A 105 7.71 20.38 6.53
N LEU A 106 6.84 19.47 6.11
CA LEU A 106 7.21 18.11 5.76
C LEU A 106 7.64 18.05 4.29
N THR A 107 8.74 17.35 4.03
CA THR A 107 9.31 17.09 2.70
C THR A 107 8.85 15.72 2.22
N LEU A 108 8.19 15.69 1.07
CA LEU A 108 7.69 14.47 0.44
C LEU A 108 7.94 14.53 -1.06
N HIS A 109 8.25 13.38 -1.66
CA HIS A 109 8.33 13.23 -3.10
C HIS A 109 7.06 12.57 -3.61
N TYR A 110 6.46 13.18 -4.64
CA TYR A 110 5.19 12.73 -5.20
C TYR A 110 5.38 12.18 -6.61
N PRO A 111 4.56 11.20 -7.04
CA PRO A 111 4.46 10.86 -8.45
C PRO A 111 3.91 12.04 -9.25
N ASP A 112 4.13 12.01 -10.57
CA ASP A 112 3.64 13.05 -11.47
C ASP A 112 2.12 13.19 -11.46
N GLU A 113 1.40 12.11 -11.13
CA GLU A 113 -0.06 12.06 -11.10
C GLU A 113 -0.60 10.98 -10.15
N ILE A 114 -1.65 11.35 -9.41
CA ILE A 114 -2.51 10.45 -8.64
C ILE A 114 -3.92 10.42 -9.27
N VAL A 115 -4.42 9.23 -9.59
CA VAL A 115 -5.75 9.07 -10.20
C VAL A 115 -6.77 8.66 -9.14
N LEU A 116 -7.91 9.35 -9.09
CA LEU A 116 -8.97 9.10 -8.11
C LEU A 116 -10.15 8.39 -8.76
N ILE A 117 -10.52 7.26 -8.17
CA ILE A 117 -11.61 6.38 -8.58
C ILE A 117 -12.69 6.39 -7.50
N LYS A 118 -13.97 6.32 -7.91
CA LYS A 118 -15.10 6.11 -7.01
C LYS A 118 -15.67 4.72 -7.25
N THR A 119 -15.84 3.93 -6.19
CA THR A 119 -16.45 2.58 -6.27
C THR A 119 -17.50 2.38 -5.19
N SER A 120 -18.35 1.37 -5.33
CA SER A 120 -19.22 0.89 -4.23
C SER A 120 -18.45 0.08 -3.18
N MET A 121 -17.19 -0.26 -3.46
CA MET A 121 -16.27 -1.08 -2.68
C MET A 121 -16.71 -2.53 -2.44
N GLN A 122 -17.72 -3.04 -3.16
CA GLN A 122 -18.12 -4.44 -3.00
C GLN A 122 -16.98 -5.40 -3.40
N GLU A 123 -16.16 -5.00 -4.36
CA GLU A 123 -15.02 -5.77 -4.85
C GLU A 123 -13.89 -5.95 -3.82
N GLU A 124 -13.82 -5.08 -2.80
CA GLU A 124 -12.87 -5.18 -1.69
C GLU A 124 -13.62 -5.29 -0.33
N GLY A 125 -14.76 -5.98 -0.33
CA GLY A 125 -15.46 -6.35 0.90
C GLY A 125 -16.07 -5.20 1.69
N GLY A 126 -16.24 -4.02 1.07
CA GLY A 126 -16.84 -2.85 1.69
C GLY A 126 -15.87 -1.93 2.43
N ALA A 127 -14.56 -2.02 2.15
CA ALA A 127 -13.55 -1.10 2.70
C ALA A 127 -13.90 0.40 2.48
N ASP A 128 -13.23 1.30 3.20
CA ASP A 128 -13.48 2.74 3.04
C ASP A 128 -12.77 3.32 1.81
N ALA A 129 -11.55 2.85 1.54
CA ALA A 129 -10.76 3.13 0.36
C ALA A 129 -9.71 2.02 0.16
N TYR A 130 -9.02 2.08 -0.97
CA TYR A 130 -7.74 1.39 -1.15
C TYR A 130 -6.91 2.05 -2.26
N THR A 131 -5.62 1.77 -2.24
CA THR A 131 -4.61 2.29 -3.15
C THR A 131 -3.95 1.18 -3.95
N ARG A 132 -3.93 1.32 -5.28
CA ARG A 132 -3.23 0.40 -6.18
C ARG A 132 -2.48 1.19 -7.25
N LYS A 133 -1.23 0.81 -7.51
CA LYS A 133 -0.31 1.60 -8.36
C LYS A 133 -0.30 3.08 -7.93
N ASN A 134 -0.59 4.01 -8.84
CA ASN A 134 -0.68 5.45 -8.57
C ASN A 134 -2.13 5.95 -8.43
N TRP A 135 -3.08 5.08 -8.11
CA TRP A 135 -4.49 5.44 -8.01
C TRP A 135 -5.13 5.00 -6.69
N ILE A 136 -6.14 5.76 -6.28
CA ILE A 136 -6.88 5.57 -5.04
C ILE A 136 -8.36 5.38 -5.39
N ALA A 137 -8.95 4.28 -4.95
CA ALA A 137 -10.38 4.05 -5.01
C ALA A 137 -11.04 4.43 -3.68
N ILE A 138 -12.08 5.26 -3.73
CA ILE A 138 -12.82 5.73 -2.55
C ILE A 138 -14.24 5.18 -2.61
N ASN A 139 -14.70 4.62 -1.49
CA ASN A 139 -16.06 4.10 -1.35
C ASN A 139 -17.09 5.24 -1.41
N GLU A 140 -18.13 5.08 -2.22
CA GLU A 140 -19.23 6.03 -2.31
C GLU A 140 -19.93 6.27 -0.97
N ASN A 141 -19.99 5.26 -0.09
CA ASN A 141 -20.58 5.37 1.24
C ASN A 141 -19.79 6.33 2.13
N VAL A 142 -18.46 6.36 2.02
CA VAL A 142 -17.62 7.34 2.71
C VAL A 142 -17.95 8.75 2.21
N LEU A 143 -18.05 8.93 0.89
CA LEU A 143 -18.38 10.23 0.31
C LEU A 143 -19.76 10.74 0.74
N ASN A 144 -20.71 9.83 0.94
CA ASN A 144 -22.07 10.15 1.36
C ASN A 144 -22.17 10.49 2.86
N ASN A 145 -21.44 9.76 3.71
CA ASN A 145 -21.71 9.73 5.15
C ASN A 145 -20.57 10.24 6.04
N ALA A 146 -19.32 10.23 5.56
CA ALA A 146 -18.18 10.61 6.38
C ALA A 146 -18.14 12.12 6.63
N GLN A 147 -17.71 12.50 7.83
CA GLN A 147 -17.38 13.88 8.14
C GLN A 147 -16.15 14.33 7.35
N GLU A 148 -16.00 15.63 7.11
CA GLU A 148 -14.85 16.19 6.37
C GLU A 148 -13.50 15.81 7.00
N THR A 149 -13.43 15.74 8.33
CA THR A 149 -12.23 15.33 9.07
C THR A 149 -11.89 13.85 8.87
N GLN A 150 -12.90 12.98 8.80
CA GLN A 150 -12.73 11.55 8.52
C GLN A 150 -12.23 11.35 7.08
N LEU A 151 -12.86 12.00 6.10
CA LEU A 151 -12.41 11.94 4.70
C LEU A 151 -10.99 12.47 4.53
N LYS A 152 -10.62 13.56 5.22
CA LYS A 152 -9.24 14.08 5.21
C LYS A 152 -8.25 13.07 5.79
N SER A 153 -8.61 12.40 6.89
CA SER A 153 -7.77 11.35 7.50
C SER A 153 -7.59 10.16 6.55
N LEU A 154 -8.68 9.72 5.90
CA LEU A 154 -8.64 8.64 4.92
C LEU A 154 -7.76 9.01 3.73
N VAL A 155 -7.91 10.20 3.16
CA VAL A 155 -7.03 10.67 2.07
C VAL A 155 -5.57 10.73 2.49
N ALA A 156 -5.27 11.09 3.75
CA ALA A 156 -3.90 11.07 4.25
C ALA A 156 -3.35 9.63 4.35
N HIS A 157 -4.18 8.68 4.80
CA HIS A 157 -3.87 7.26 4.85
C HIS A 157 -3.57 6.72 3.44
N GLU A 158 -4.46 6.92 2.47
CA GLU A 158 -4.25 6.47 1.08
C GLU A 158 -3.05 7.15 0.39
N LEU A 159 -2.80 8.42 0.70
CA LEU A 159 -1.62 9.12 0.18
C LEU A 159 -0.32 8.46 0.67
N PHE A 160 -0.29 7.91 1.88
CA PHE A 160 0.89 7.18 2.38
C PHE A 160 1.26 6.01 1.46
N HIS A 161 0.26 5.21 1.07
CA HIS A 161 0.44 4.08 0.16
C HIS A 161 1.01 4.49 -1.20
N ILE A 162 0.60 5.64 -1.73
CA ILE A 162 1.18 6.21 -2.96
C ILE A 162 2.66 6.58 -2.74
N LEU A 163 2.98 7.22 -1.62
CA LEU A 163 4.32 7.72 -1.31
C LEU A 163 5.32 6.56 -1.13
N THR A 164 4.95 5.50 -0.43
CA THR A 164 5.81 4.33 -0.21
C THR A 164 6.04 3.51 -1.48
N ARG A 165 5.09 3.53 -2.43
CA ARG A 165 5.25 2.95 -3.77
C ARG A 165 6.20 3.76 -4.64
N TYR A 166 6.13 5.08 -4.54
CA TYR A 166 6.87 5.99 -5.40
C TYR A 166 8.32 6.17 -4.98
N ASP A 167 8.59 6.27 -3.67
CA ASP A 167 9.92 6.52 -3.12
C ASP A 167 10.33 5.39 -2.16
N LEU A 168 11.15 4.47 -2.67
CA LEU A 168 11.67 3.34 -1.88
C LEU A 168 12.58 3.79 -0.73
N ASN A 169 13.27 4.93 -0.86
CA ASN A 169 14.09 5.47 0.24
C ASN A 169 13.20 5.99 1.36
N PHE A 170 12.10 6.67 1.00
CA PHE A 170 11.08 7.05 1.97
C PHE A 170 10.48 5.82 2.64
N LYS A 171 10.07 4.78 1.87
CA LYS A 171 9.55 3.51 2.43
C LYS A 171 10.53 2.89 3.44
N LYS A 172 11.81 2.74 3.07
CA LYS A 172 12.88 2.24 3.97
C LYS A 172 12.98 3.07 5.24
N ALA A 173 13.02 4.39 5.12
CA ALA A 173 13.20 5.29 6.26
C ALA A 173 11.99 5.26 7.21
N VAL A 174 10.77 5.25 6.69
CA VAL A 174 9.55 5.27 7.50
C VAL A 174 9.27 3.93 8.15
N TYR A 175 9.54 2.81 7.47
CA TYR A 175 9.44 1.46 8.05
C TYR A 175 10.39 1.26 9.24
N GLN A 176 11.60 1.84 9.16
CA GLN A 176 12.57 1.78 10.25
C GLN A 176 12.04 2.43 11.55
N THR A 177 11.10 3.39 11.45
CA THR A 177 10.53 4.05 12.64
C THR A 177 9.71 3.12 13.53
N ILE A 178 9.27 1.97 13.01
CA ILE A 178 8.57 0.92 13.76
C ILE A 178 9.37 -0.38 13.81
N GLY A 179 10.69 -0.31 13.57
CA GLY A 179 11.61 -1.44 13.69
C GLY A 179 11.61 -2.42 12.51
N PHE A 180 10.97 -2.08 11.39
CA PHE A 180 11.00 -2.89 10.17
C PHE A 180 12.10 -2.43 9.21
N THR A 181 12.77 -3.41 8.62
CA THR A 181 13.74 -3.24 7.54
C THR A 181 13.11 -3.65 6.22
N VAL A 182 13.29 -2.85 5.18
CA VAL A 182 12.82 -3.14 3.81
C VAL A 182 13.98 -3.64 2.95
N LEU A 183 13.81 -4.83 2.38
CA LEU A 183 14.72 -5.51 1.45
C LEU A 183 14.61 -4.92 0.04
N ASP A 184 15.67 -5.05 -0.77
CA ASP A 184 15.65 -4.66 -2.18
C ASP A 184 14.86 -5.64 -3.07
N ARG A 185 14.50 -6.81 -2.53
CA ARG A 185 13.74 -7.88 -3.20
C ARG A 185 12.54 -8.30 -2.34
N GLU A 186 11.53 -8.87 -2.98
CA GLU A 186 10.42 -9.49 -2.27
C GLU A 186 10.82 -10.81 -1.61
N ILE A 187 10.17 -11.10 -0.50
CA ILE A 187 10.16 -12.40 0.16
C ILE A 187 9.22 -13.30 -0.63
N ILE A 188 9.74 -14.42 -1.14
CA ILE A 188 8.95 -15.37 -1.91
C ILE A 188 8.26 -16.33 -0.94
N PHE A 189 6.93 -16.28 -0.91
CA PHE A 189 6.13 -17.15 -0.06
C PHE A 189 5.91 -18.54 -0.69
N PRO A 190 6.05 -19.63 0.10
CA PRO A 190 5.70 -20.98 -0.35
C PRO A 190 4.23 -21.11 -0.72
N THR A 191 3.91 -22.09 -1.58
CA THR A 191 2.55 -22.34 -2.07
C THR A 191 1.53 -22.54 -0.95
N ASP A 192 1.90 -23.23 0.13
CA ASP A 192 0.99 -23.51 1.24
C ASP A 192 0.57 -22.25 2.02
N LEU A 193 1.42 -21.22 2.05
CA LEU A 193 1.10 -19.90 2.58
C LEU A 193 0.32 -19.08 1.55
N MET A 194 0.72 -19.12 0.28
CA MET A 194 0.07 -18.39 -0.80
C MET A 194 -1.41 -18.77 -0.98
N GLU A 195 -1.79 -20.01 -0.71
CA GLU A 195 -3.18 -20.49 -0.73
C GLU A 195 -4.05 -19.93 0.41
N LYS A 196 -3.43 -19.44 1.49
CA LYS A 196 -4.11 -18.91 2.69
C LYS A 196 -4.00 -17.40 2.85
N ARG A 197 -3.03 -16.78 2.16
CA ARG A 197 -2.80 -15.34 2.23
C ARG A 197 -4.07 -14.58 1.81
N ILE A 198 -4.39 -13.52 2.53
CA ILE A 198 -5.41 -12.57 2.09
C ILE A 198 -4.68 -11.42 1.43
N SER A 199 -4.98 -11.19 0.16
CA SER A 199 -4.41 -10.07 -0.60
C SER A 199 -4.99 -8.74 -0.10
N ASN A 200 -4.14 -7.72 -0.05
CA ASN A 200 -4.52 -6.33 0.22
C ASN A 200 -3.91 -5.45 -0.88
N PRO A 201 -4.71 -4.70 -1.66
CA PRO A 201 -4.20 -3.83 -2.72
C PRO A 201 -3.26 -2.74 -2.20
N ASP A 202 -3.38 -2.31 -0.94
CA ASP A 202 -2.54 -1.30 -0.28
C ASP A 202 -1.11 -1.77 -0.03
N ILE A 203 -0.87 -3.08 -0.03
CA ILE A 203 0.46 -3.66 0.08
C ILE A 203 1.05 -3.85 -1.32
N SER A 204 1.91 -2.93 -1.74
CA SER A 204 2.55 -3.00 -3.06
C SER A 204 3.55 -4.14 -3.21
N ARG A 205 4.29 -4.46 -2.14
CA ARG A 205 5.38 -5.43 -2.13
C ARG A 205 5.51 -6.10 -0.76
N TYR A 206 5.80 -7.40 -0.75
CA TYR A 206 6.14 -8.14 0.48
C TYR A 206 7.67 -8.21 0.64
N ASP A 207 8.27 -7.13 1.11
CA ASP A 207 9.71 -6.95 1.16
C ASP A 207 10.23 -6.47 2.52
N SER A 208 9.43 -6.54 3.58
CA SER A 208 9.81 -6.06 4.91
C SER A 208 9.88 -7.17 5.95
N TYR A 209 10.80 -7.02 6.90
CA TYR A 209 10.94 -7.89 8.07
C TYR A 209 11.31 -7.08 9.32
N ALA A 210 11.07 -7.64 10.50
CA ALA A 210 11.58 -7.12 11.76
C ALA A 210 12.02 -8.27 12.68
N PRO A 211 13.06 -8.08 13.52
CA PRO A 211 13.39 -9.05 14.55
C PRO A 211 12.34 -8.99 15.67
N PHE A 212 11.76 -10.13 16.02
CA PHE A 212 10.84 -10.27 17.17
C PHE A 212 11.27 -11.43 18.05
N THR A 213 10.91 -11.35 19.33
CA THR A 213 11.18 -12.39 20.32
C THR A 213 9.92 -13.23 20.55
N VAL A 214 10.02 -14.52 20.25
CA VAL A 214 8.96 -15.51 20.46
C VAL A 214 9.54 -16.66 21.27
N ASN A 215 8.93 -16.95 22.43
CA ASN A 215 9.40 -17.99 23.36
C ASN A 215 10.89 -17.81 23.74
N GLY A 216 11.29 -16.56 24.04
CA GLY A 216 12.68 -16.23 24.39
C GLY A 216 13.71 -16.31 23.24
N THR A 217 13.29 -16.59 22.00
CA THR A 217 14.19 -16.61 20.83
C THR A 217 13.89 -15.42 19.90
N THR A 218 14.91 -14.59 19.66
CA THR A 218 14.82 -13.49 18.69
C THR A 218 15.25 -13.96 17.31
N GLN A 219 14.40 -13.76 16.30
CA GLN A 219 14.74 -13.97 14.89
C GLN A 219 13.95 -13.02 13.99
N ASN A 220 14.28 -12.97 12.70
CA ASN A 220 13.58 -12.13 11.73
C ASN A 220 12.23 -12.73 11.36
N TYR A 221 11.18 -11.91 11.35
CA TYR A 221 9.87 -12.29 10.84
C TYR A 221 9.36 -11.28 9.82
N THR A 222 8.56 -11.74 8.88
CA THR A 222 7.72 -10.89 8.03
C THR A 222 6.25 -11.03 8.42
N MET A 223 5.46 -9.98 8.22
CA MET A 223 4.03 -9.98 8.53
C MET A 223 3.22 -10.42 7.32
N VAL A 224 2.18 -11.21 7.57
CA VAL A 224 1.21 -11.64 6.56
C VAL A 224 -0.21 -11.56 7.11
N THR A 225 -1.14 -11.10 6.28
CA THR A 225 -2.57 -11.29 6.50
C THR A 225 -2.98 -12.61 5.85
N TYR A 226 -3.65 -13.48 6.59
CA TYR A 226 -4.03 -14.81 6.13
C TYR A 226 -5.36 -15.26 6.72
N THR A 227 -5.90 -16.35 6.20
CA THR A 227 -7.01 -17.08 6.80
C THR A 227 -6.56 -18.45 7.31
N ASP A 228 -7.15 -18.91 8.41
CA ASP A 228 -6.90 -20.22 8.99
C ASP A 228 -8.00 -21.25 8.71
N ARG A 229 -9.06 -20.84 7.99
CA ARG A 229 -10.23 -21.68 7.68
C ARG A 229 -10.69 -21.47 6.23
N PRO A 230 -11.34 -22.46 5.60
CA PRO A 230 -11.92 -22.27 4.28
C PRO A 230 -13.02 -21.21 4.29
N TYR A 231 -13.37 -20.69 3.11
CA TYR A 231 -14.53 -19.81 2.98
C TYR A 231 -15.82 -20.61 3.20
N GLU A 232 -16.67 -20.15 4.12
CA GLU A 232 -17.93 -20.80 4.51
C GLU A 232 -19.12 -19.80 4.47
N GLY A 233 -18.94 -18.65 3.81
CA GLY A 233 -19.90 -17.53 3.81
C GLY A 233 -19.44 -16.35 4.67
N GLY A 234 -20.16 -15.24 4.66
CA GLY A 234 -19.80 -14.03 5.42
C GLY A 234 -18.80 -13.11 4.71
N ASN A 235 -18.26 -12.14 5.45
CA ASN A 235 -17.50 -11.02 4.90
C ASN A 235 -15.99 -11.23 4.99
N LEU A 236 -15.22 -10.57 4.12
CA LEU A 236 -13.75 -10.63 4.06
C LEU A 236 -13.09 -10.44 5.43
N PHE A 237 -13.50 -9.40 6.16
CA PHE A 237 -12.90 -9.04 7.45
C PHE A 237 -13.09 -10.10 8.53
N ASP A 238 -14.11 -10.96 8.44
CA ASP A 238 -14.35 -12.04 9.41
C ASP A 238 -13.25 -13.12 9.37
N TYR A 239 -12.49 -13.18 8.27
CA TYR A 239 -11.47 -14.20 8.03
C TYR A 239 -10.04 -13.70 8.23
N MET A 240 -9.84 -12.39 8.39
CA MET A 240 -8.51 -11.80 8.48
C MET A 240 -7.83 -12.16 9.80
N LYS A 241 -6.67 -12.81 9.68
CA LYS A 241 -5.71 -12.98 10.76
C LYS A 241 -4.39 -12.34 10.38
N THR A 242 -3.68 -11.81 11.37
CA THR A 242 -2.31 -11.33 11.21
C THR A 242 -1.35 -12.35 11.80
N GLY A 243 -0.32 -12.70 11.04
CA GLY A 243 0.71 -13.63 11.47
C GLY A 243 2.12 -13.12 11.19
N LEU A 244 3.07 -13.66 11.96
CA LEU A 244 4.50 -13.50 11.81
C LEU A 244 5.09 -14.78 11.24
N ILE A 245 5.75 -14.67 10.09
CA ILE A 245 6.41 -15.78 9.41
C ILE A 245 7.90 -15.70 9.72
N PRO A 246 8.48 -16.66 10.46
CA PRO A 246 9.91 -16.68 10.72
C PRO A 246 10.69 -16.86 9.43
N LEU A 247 11.81 -16.14 9.32
CA LEU A 247 12.69 -16.13 8.17
C LEU A 247 14.06 -16.68 8.56
N ASN A 248 14.63 -17.54 7.70
CA ASN A 248 16.02 -17.98 7.87
C ASN A 248 17.03 -16.88 7.50
N GLU A 249 18.32 -17.18 7.59
CA GLU A 249 19.42 -16.26 7.27
C GLU A 249 19.43 -15.73 5.83
N HIS A 250 18.69 -16.36 4.92
CA HIS A 250 18.52 -15.95 3.53
C HIS A 250 17.20 -15.22 3.24
N PHE A 251 16.41 -14.92 4.29
CA PHE A 251 15.07 -14.34 4.20
C PHE A 251 14.05 -15.23 3.50
N VAL A 252 14.18 -16.55 3.66
CA VAL A 252 13.21 -17.54 3.18
C VAL A 252 12.32 -17.97 4.35
N PRO A 253 10.98 -18.02 4.18
CA PRO A 253 10.04 -18.53 5.17
C PRO A 253 10.43 -19.92 5.70
N VAL A 254 10.45 -20.08 7.03
CA VAL A 254 10.73 -21.36 7.67
C VAL A 254 9.50 -22.26 7.60
N GLN A 255 9.70 -23.51 7.19
CA GLN A 255 8.68 -24.53 7.14
C GLN A 255 9.01 -25.71 8.07
N GLU A 256 7.99 -26.28 8.71
CA GLU A 256 8.07 -27.52 9.47
C GLU A 256 7.17 -28.56 8.81
N SER A 257 7.72 -29.75 8.50
CA SER A 257 6.98 -30.83 7.83
C SER A 257 6.26 -30.38 6.53
N GLY A 258 6.88 -29.47 5.77
CA GLY A 258 6.33 -28.93 4.52
C GLY A 258 5.20 -27.91 4.71
N LYS A 259 4.97 -27.40 5.93
CA LYS A 259 4.03 -26.32 6.23
C LYS A 259 4.76 -25.09 6.74
N THR A 260 4.43 -23.93 6.21
CA THR A 260 4.97 -22.65 6.65
C THR A 260 4.53 -22.37 8.09
N ILE A 261 5.50 -22.03 8.95
CA ILE A 261 5.22 -21.65 10.32
C ILE A 261 4.57 -20.27 10.33
N ILE A 262 3.46 -20.12 11.06
CA ILE A 262 2.78 -18.84 11.26
C ILE A 262 2.59 -18.63 12.76
N VAL A 263 3.21 -17.60 13.30
CA VAL A 263 3.10 -17.22 14.72
C VAL A 263 2.10 -16.07 14.85
N PRO A 264 1.04 -16.17 15.68
CA PRO A 264 0.18 -15.03 16.00
C PRO A 264 0.99 -13.86 16.57
N VAL A 265 0.64 -12.63 16.21
CA VAL A 265 1.39 -11.43 16.65
C VAL A 265 1.44 -11.29 18.18
N GLU A 266 0.45 -11.85 18.88
CA GLU A 266 0.35 -11.84 20.35
C GLU A 266 1.42 -12.69 21.03
N GLN A 267 2.05 -13.62 20.30
CA GLN A 267 3.16 -14.43 20.83
C GLN A 267 4.53 -13.73 20.68
N ALA A 268 4.60 -12.62 19.94
CA ALA A 268 5.80 -11.79 19.88
C ALA A 268 5.82 -10.81 21.06
N GLU A 269 6.70 -11.09 22.01
CA GLU A 269 6.80 -10.40 23.30
C GLU A 269 7.04 -8.89 23.14
N ASP A 270 7.81 -8.52 22.12
CA ASP A 270 8.26 -7.16 21.82
C ASP A 270 7.51 -6.50 20.63
N PHE A 271 6.39 -7.09 20.19
CA PHE A 271 5.65 -6.58 19.02
C PHE A 271 5.17 -5.14 19.21
N TYR A 272 4.37 -4.90 20.25
CA TYR A 272 3.80 -3.58 20.54
C TYR A 272 4.83 -2.58 21.10
N GLU A 273 5.99 -3.05 21.56
CA GLU A 273 7.10 -2.16 21.93
C GLU A 273 7.70 -1.49 20.68
N LYS A 274 7.75 -2.20 19.55
CA LYS A 274 8.28 -1.68 18.28
C LYS A 274 7.28 -0.82 17.54
N ILE A 275 6.06 -1.32 17.34
CA ILE A 275 5.06 -0.66 16.49
C ILE A 275 4.24 0.40 17.23
N GLY A 276 4.24 0.37 18.57
CA GLY A 276 3.35 1.19 19.40
C GLY A 276 1.89 0.73 19.33
N LYS A 277 1.00 1.49 19.99
CA LYS A 277 -0.44 1.19 20.13
C LYS A 277 -1.33 2.31 19.60
N ASN A 278 -0.86 3.06 18.60
CA ASN A 278 -1.61 4.19 18.03
C ASN A 278 -2.77 3.78 17.13
N THR A 279 -2.76 2.54 16.64
CA THR A 279 -3.83 1.94 15.83
C THR A 279 -4.07 0.50 16.26
N GLU A 280 -5.29 0.02 16.05
CA GLU A 280 -5.69 -1.38 16.20
C GLU A 280 -5.61 -2.13 14.86
N TYR A 281 -5.44 -1.42 13.73
CA TYR A 281 -5.38 -2.00 12.39
C TYR A 281 -3.97 -2.51 12.06
N VAL A 282 -3.56 -3.57 12.76
CA VAL A 282 -2.20 -4.12 12.73
C VAL A 282 -2.01 -5.22 11.67
N VAL A 283 -2.67 -5.11 10.51
CA VAL A 283 -2.68 -6.19 9.50
C VAL A 283 -1.39 -6.27 8.67
N ASN A 284 -0.63 -5.18 8.57
CA ASN A 284 0.67 -5.10 7.91
C ASN A 284 1.46 -3.85 8.39
N PRO A 285 2.81 -3.81 8.37
CA PRO A 285 3.56 -2.58 8.66
C PRO A 285 3.16 -1.39 7.77
N GLU A 286 2.76 -1.65 6.52
CA GLU A 286 2.26 -0.61 5.61
C GLU A 286 1.05 0.11 6.19
N GLU A 287 0.08 -0.64 6.72
CA GLU A 287 -1.17 -0.14 7.30
C GLU A 287 -0.95 0.57 8.64
N ILE A 288 -0.09 -0.02 9.49
CA ILE A 288 0.30 0.59 10.76
C ILE A 288 0.89 1.98 10.51
N LEU A 289 1.76 2.11 9.51
CA LEU A 289 2.41 3.36 9.17
C LEU A 289 1.47 4.34 8.46
N ALA A 290 0.53 3.85 7.63
CA ALA A 290 -0.48 4.68 7.00
C ALA A 290 -1.35 5.40 8.04
N ASP A 291 -1.79 4.70 9.09
CA ASP A 291 -2.55 5.28 10.20
C ASP A 291 -1.75 6.26 11.05
N ASN A 292 -0.48 5.94 11.31
CA ASN A 292 0.41 6.85 12.03
C ASN A 292 0.72 8.10 11.18
N PHE A 293 0.91 7.95 9.87
CA PHE A 293 1.08 9.07 8.95
C PHE A 293 -0.18 9.94 8.89
N ALA A 294 -1.38 9.34 8.76
CA ALA A 294 -2.63 10.08 8.82
C ALA A 294 -2.76 10.85 10.15
N SER A 295 -2.42 10.22 11.27
CA SER A 295 -2.41 10.86 12.60
C SER A 295 -1.43 12.04 12.68
N LEU A 296 -0.25 11.95 12.05
CA LEU A 296 0.70 13.05 11.90
C LEU A 296 0.09 14.21 11.12
N ILE A 297 -0.50 13.94 9.95
CA ILE A 297 -1.11 14.96 9.08
C ILE A 297 -2.28 15.67 9.76
N MET A 298 -3.05 14.92 10.55
CA MET A 298 -4.19 15.43 11.31
C MET A 298 -3.78 16.11 12.62
N GLU A 299 -2.50 16.11 12.99
CA GLU A 299 -1.99 16.63 14.26
C GLU A 299 -2.71 16.04 15.48
N LYS A 300 -3.13 14.76 15.39
CA LYS A 300 -3.95 14.06 16.39
C LYS A 300 -3.25 14.09 17.75
N LYS A 301 -4.02 14.40 18.80
CA LYS A 301 -3.53 14.49 20.19
C LYS A 301 -3.97 13.27 21.00
N GLY A 302 -3.29 13.02 22.12
CA GLY A 302 -3.65 11.95 23.05
C GLY A 302 -3.41 10.54 22.49
N LEU A 303 -2.48 10.39 21.54
CA LEU A 303 -2.05 9.09 21.05
C LEU A 303 -1.31 8.32 22.17
N PRO A 304 -1.47 7.00 22.28
CA PRO A 304 -0.76 6.18 23.27
C PRO A 304 0.77 6.24 23.14
N ASN A 305 1.27 6.31 21.90
CA ASN A 305 2.69 6.28 21.56
C ASN A 305 3.05 7.46 20.64
N PRO A 306 3.00 8.72 21.12
CA PRO A 306 3.27 9.90 20.30
C PRO A 306 4.69 9.90 19.73
N GLU A 307 5.63 9.21 20.36
CA GLU A 307 7.01 9.05 19.89
C GLU A 307 7.11 8.36 18.52
N VAL A 308 6.14 7.50 18.15
CA VAL A 308 6.09 6.90 16.79
C VAL A 308 5.86 8.01 15.75
N ILE A 309 4.94 8.93 16.04
CA ILE A 309 4.64 10.09 15.19
C ILE A 309 5.85 11.02 15.10
N ASP A 310 6.57 11.20 16.20
CA ASP A 310 7.77 12.03 16.23
C ASP A 310 8.87 11.46 15.33
N ARG A 311 9.12 10.15 15.37
CA ARG A 311 10.09 9.48 14.48
C ARG A 311 9.70 9.60 13.00
N ILE A 312 8.42 9.44 12.65
CA ILE A 312 7.95 9.66 11.26
C ILE A 312 8.16 11.12 10.86
N ARG A 313 7.88 12.07 11.75
CA ARG A 313 8.11 13.50 11.48
C ARG A 313 9.59 13.81 11.25
N GLU A 314 10.49 13.16 11.96
CA GLU A 314 11.94 13.31 11.76
C GLU A 314 12.39 12.80 10.39
N VAL A 315 11.82 11.69 9.90
CA VAL A 315 12.07 11.20 8.54
C VAL A 315 11.67 12.26 7.50
N LEU A 316 10.54 12.94 7.72
CA LEU A 316 9.96 13.91 6.79
C LEU A 316 10.50 15.33 6.91
N LYS A 317 11.38 15.62 7.88
CA LYS A 317 12.00 16.95 8.05
C LYS A 317 13.46 17.01 7.59
N LYS A 318 14.01 15.88 7.14
CA LYS A 318 15.31 15.79 6.50
C LYS A 318 15.22 16.31 5.07
#